data_AF-A0A936KJ76-F1
#
_entry.id   AF-A0A936KJ76-F1
#
_cell.length_a   1.000
_cell.length_b   1.000
_cell.length_c   1.000
_cell.angle_alpha   90.00
_cell.angle_beta   90.00
_cell.angle_gamma   90.00
#
_symmetry.space_group_name_H-M   'P 1'
#
loop_
_entity.id
_entity.type
_entity.pdbx_description
1 polymer ?
#
loop_
_entity_poly.entity_id
_entity_poly.type
_entity_poly.pdbx_seq_one_letter_code
_entity_poly.pdbx_strand_id
1 'polypeptide(L)'
;MPLNLPLDFKKEMEIQLNDEFSSFEAALNQIPPTSIRINRFKNKNIDIDLEKIDWCEDGFYLADRPVFTLDPVFHGGGYYVQEASSMWIAQLIKDNLDLSKPLRVLDMCAAPGGKSTLVASMISADSLLISNEVIKSRSQILKDNLAKWGNPNIIISNHDPEDFVGFQNYFDLILVDAPCSGEGMFRKDPNVMNEWSMENIQICGKRQHRILENAVSLLKQGGYLIYSTCTYNATENEQSVQFLMDSNMFDEIAVDDDRLVKRKFGYQCFPHKIKGEGFYFSMLKKKGNEINSFTLLSNKSNKWLELTKGEMQIVSEWVDNDTNLSIKKNYDGLIFAWQKCFDEDYALVETSLKKWTTVLEIGTIKGKDLIPSHTLALSNVLSPKIKNIDLDLKSALYF
;
A
#
# COMPACT_ATOMS: atom_id res chain seq x y z
N MET A 1 -0.91 32.88 5.90
CA MET A 1 0.25 33.27 6.72
C MET A 1 1.38 32.35 6.36
N PRO A 2 2.64 32.82 6.35
CA PRO A 2 3.77 31.93 6.12
C PRO A 2 3.81 30.82 7.20
N LEU A 3 4.23 29.62 6.81
CA LEU A 3 4.40 28.51 7.75
C LEU A 3 5.43 28.88 8.82
N ASN A 4 5.08 28.66 10.09
CA ASN A 4 5.99 28.91 11.21
C ASN A 4 6.87 27.68 11.44
N LEU A 5 7.89 27.52 10.60
CA LEU A 5 8.79 26.37 10.62
C LEU A 5 9.57 26.30 11.96
N PRO A 6 9.71 25.10 12.57
CA PRO A 6 10.58 24.92 13.73
C PRO A 6 12.00 25.40 13.45
N LEU A 7 12.63 26.08 14.43
CA LEU A 7 13.95 26.69 14.23
C LEU A 7 15.04 25.68 13.88
N ASP A 8 15.02 24.50 14.52
CA ASP A 8 16.01 23.45 14.26
C ASP A 8 15.80 22.83 12.88
N PHE A 9 14.55 22.62 12.46
CA PHE A 9 14.22 22.19 11.09
C PHE A 9 14.75 23.19 10.05
N LYS A 10 14.51 24.49 10.27
CA LYS A 10 14.98 25.54 9.36
C LYS A 10 16.50 25.51 9.20
N LYS A 11 17.25 25.41 10.31
CA LYS A 11 18.72 25.33 10.28
C LYS A 11 19.22 24.08 9.54
N GLU A 12 18.59 22.93 9.77
CA GLU A 12 18.95 21.68 9.08
C GLU A 12 18.73 21.81 7.57
N MET A 13 17.59 22.36 7.16
CA MET A 13 17.26 22.56 5.76
C MET A 13 18.13 23.63 5.08
N GLU A 14 18.51 24.70 5.77
CA GLU A 14 19.46 25.72 5.28
C GLU A 14 20.84 25.08 4.98
N ILE A 15 21.31 24.19 5.86
CA ILE A 15 22.56 23.45 5.65
C ILE A 15 22.42 22.45 4.50
N GLN A 16 21.30 21.72 4.44
CA GLN A 16 21.07 20.65 3.47
C GLN A 16 20.88 21.17 2.04
N LEU A 17 20.19 22.30 1.88
CA LEU A 17 19.82 22.86 0.57
C LEU A 17 20.70 24.02 0.13
N ASN A 18 21.45 24.64 1.05
CA ASN A 18 22.32 25.78 0.78
C ASN A 18 21.58 26.86 -0.04
N ASP A 19 22.04 27.16 -1.26
CA ASP A 19 21.46 28.20 -2.13
C ASP A 19 20.00 27.89 -2.56
N GLU A 20 19.58 26.62 -2.53
CA GLU A 20 18.22 26.21 -2.90
C GLU A 20 17.19 26.39 -1.76
N PHE A 21 17.64 26.66 -0.52
CA PHE A 21 16.76 26.77 0.64
C PHE A 21 15.65 27.81 0.45
N SER A 22 15.98 28.96 -0.14
CA SER A 22 15.01 30.04 -0.40
C SER A 22 13.85 29.59 -1.31
N SER A 23 14.14 28.76 -2.31
CA SER A 23 13.13 28.22 -3.23
C SER A 23 12.29 27.14 -2.55
N PHE A 24 12.91 26.31 -1.70
CA PHE A 24 12.20 25.35 -0.87
C PHE A 24 11.23 26.04 0.11
N GLU A 25 11.68 27.04 0.85
CA GLU A 25 10.85 27.81 1.79
C GLU A 25 9.68 28.49 1.06
N ALA A 26 9.93 29.05 -0.14
CA ALA A 26 8.87 29.61 -0.98
C ALA A 26 7.83 28.54 -1.39
N ALA A 27 8.27 27.34 -1.77
CA ALA A 27 7.37 26.24 -2.15
C ALA A 27 6.51 25.74 -0.97
N LEU A 28 7.07 25.69 0.25
CA LEU A 28 6.29 25.34 1.45
C LEU A 28 5.13 26.31 1.68
N ASN A 29 5.28 27.59 1.32
CA ASN A 29 4.24 28.60 1.47
C ASN A 29 3.17 28.59 0.35
N GLN A 30 3.28 27.69 -0.64
CA GLN A 30 2.29 27.54 -1.71
C GLN A 30 1.22 26.50 -1.34
N ILE A 31 0.07 26.55 -2.01
CA ILE A 31 -0.99 25.55 -1.86
C ILE A 31 -0.48 24.18 -2.34
N PRO A 32 -0.59 23.11 -1.53
CA PRO A 32 -0.15 21.78 -1.93
C PRO A 32 -0.99 21.25 -3.10
N PRO A 33 -0.37 20.60 -4.11
CA PRO A 33 -1.12 20.01 -5.21
C PRO A 33 -2.05 18.91 -4.69
N THR A 34 -3.21 18.81 -5.34
CA THR A 34 -4.15 17.71 -5.10
C THR A 34 -3.99 16.69 -6.21
N SER A 35 -3.88 15.42 -5.83
CA SER A 35 -3.67 14.32 -6.76
C SER A 35 -4.49 13.09 -6.38
N ILE A 36 -4.86 12.32 -7.39
CA ILE A 36 -5.58 11.06 -7.27
C ILE A 36 -4.90 9.99 -8.10
N ARG A 37 -5.15 8.73 -7.77
CA ARG A 37 -4.77 7.57 -8.58
C ARG A 37 -6.02 6.78 -8.97
N ILE A 38 -6.25 6.59 -10.26
CA ILE A 38 -7.43 5.89 -10.78
C ILE A 38 -7.32 4.37 -10.52
N ASN A 39 -8.46 3.75 -10.22
CA ASN A 39 -8.60 2.30 -10.24
C ASN A 39 -9.12 1.84 -11.61
N ARG A 40 -8.22 1.47 -12.52
CA ARG A 40 -8.56 1.04 -13.89
C ARG A 40 -9.51 -0.17 -13.97
N PHE A 41 -9.60 -0.98 -12.91
CA PHE A 41 -10.52 -2.11 -12.85
C PHE A 41 -11.98 -1.69 -12.65
N LYS A 42 -12.20 -0.52 -12.06
CA LYS A 42 -13.53 0.00 -11.69
C LYS A 42 -13.94 1.23 -12.46
N ASN A 43 -13.00 2.14 -12.71
CA ASN A 43 -13.24 3.37 -13.45
C ASN A 43 -12.49 3.35 -14.77
N LYS A 44 -13.21 3.02 -15.85
CA LYS A 44 -12.69 2.97 -17.22
C LYS A 44 -12.87 4.28 -17.97
N ASN A 45 -13.74 5.16 -17.48
CA ASN A 45 -14.05 6.45 -18.10
C ASN A 45 -13.22 7.52 -17.40
N ILE A 46 -11.94 7.60 -17.74
CA ILE A 46 -11.06 8.66 -17.28
C ILE A 46 -11.40 9.92 -18.05
N ASP A 47 -11.60 11.03 -17.35
CA ASP A 47 -11.68 12.34 -17.99
C ASP A 47 -10.32 12.66 -18.63
N ILE A 48 -10.28 12.73 -19.96
CA ILE A 48 -9.05 12.79 -20.76
C ILE A 48 -8.30 14.13 -20.53
N ASP A 49 -8.97 15.11 -19.92
CA ASP A 49 -8.48 16.46 -19.73
C ASP A 49 -7.70 16.68 -18.41
N LEU A 50 -7.51 15.65 -17.58
CA LEU A 50 -6.72 15.76 -16.34
C LEU A 50 -5.21 15.77 -16.62
N GLU A 51 -4.48 16.64 -15.92
CA GLU A 51 -3.02 16.67 -15.96
C GLU A 51 -2.42 15.40 -15.34
N LYS A 52 -1.60 14.66 -16.10
CA LYS A 52 -1.01 13.40 -15.67
C LYS A 52 0.21 13.59 -14.75
N ILE A 53 0.45 12.59 -13.91
CA ILE A 53 1.67 12.46 -13.11
C ILE A 53 2.67 11.60 -13.89
N ASP A 54 3.83 12.15 -14.24
CA ASP A 54 4.77 11.50 -15.17
C ASP A 54 5.30 10.14 -14.71
N TRP A 55 5.44 9.93 -13.40
CA TRP A 55 5.96 8.68 -12.81
C TRP A 55 4.85 7.73 -12.33
N CYS A 56 3.60 7.99 -12.69
CA CYS A 56 2.46 7.13 -12.35
C CYS A 56 1.39 7.18 -13.44
N GLU A 57 1.27 6.10 -14.22
CA GLU A 57 0.36 6.03 -15.37
C GLU A 57 -1.11 6.30 -15.03
N ASP A 58 -1.56 5.86 -13.85
CA ASP A 58 -2.91 6.09 -13.33
C ASP A 58 -3.01 7.33 -12.41
N GLY A 59 -1.93 8.10 -12.28
CA GLY A 59 -1.85 9.27 -11.41
C GLY A 59 -2.22 10.55 -12.14
N PHE A 60 -3.06 11.37 -11.52
CA PHE A 60 -3.53 12.64 -12.07
C PHE A 60 -3.55 13.75 -11.02
N TYR A 61 -3.25 14.97 -11.43
CA TYR A 61 -3.49 16.17 -10.65
C TYR A 61 -4.91 16.67 -10.85
N LEU A 62 -5.49 17.22 -9.79
CA LEU A 62 -6.76 17.95 -9.84
C LEU A 62 -6.47 19.45 -9.77
N ALA A 63 -7.22 20.23 -10.56
CA ALA A 63 -7.14 21.69 -10.54
C ALA A 63 -7.47 22.26 -9.14
N ASP A 64 -8.47 21.66 -8.48
CA ASP A 64 -8.93 22.03 -7.15
C ASP A 64 -9.06 20.78 -6.27
N ARG A 65 -9.14 20.99 -4.94
CA ARG A 65 -9.40 19.93 -3.96
C ARG A 65 -10.91 19.84 -3.68
N PRO A 66 -11.64 18.88 -4.28
CA PRO A 66 -13.06 18.71 -3.96
C PRO A 66 -13.26 18.10 -2.58
N VAL A 67 -14.50 18.13 -2.10
CA VAL A 67 -14.91 17.34 -0.94
C VAL A 67 -15.10 15.89 -1.42
N PHE A 68 -14.03 15.11 -1.40
CA PHE A 68 -14.02 13.73 -1.93
C PHE A 68 -15.11 12.82 -1.36
N THR A 69 -15.54 13.07 -0.11
CA THR A 69 -16.62 12.30 0.52
C THR A 69 -18.00 12.55 -0.09
N LEU A 70 -18.16 13.58 -0.94
CA LEU A 70 -19.36 13.88 -1.72
C LEU A 70 -19.26 13.35 -3.16
N ASP A 71 -18.33 12.44 -3.43
CA ASP A 71 -18.22 11.75 -4.72
C ASP A 71 -18.54 10.25 -4.54
N PRO A 72 -19.64 9.72 -5.11
CA PRO A 72 -19.93 8.29 -5.07
C PRO A 72 -18.84 7.41 -5.72
N VAL A 73 -18.09 7.93 -6.70
CA VAL A 73 -16.99 7.21 -7.36
C VAL A 73 -15.85 6.94 -6.37
N PHE A 74 -15.59 7.86 -5.43
CA PHE A 74 -14.65 7.65 -4.34
C PHE A 74 -15.08 6.50 -3.43
N HIS A 75 -16.37 6.45 -3.06
CA HIS A 75 -16.91 5.39 -2.20
C HIS A 75 -16.97 4.03 -2.88
N GLY A 76 -17.20 4.00 -4.20
CA GLY A 76 -17.11 2.80 -5.03
C GLY A 76 -15.68 2.31 -5.29
N GLY A 77 -14.65 3.07 -4.89
CA GLY A 77 -13.25 2.74 -5.10
C GLY A 77 -12.75 2.97 -6.53
N GLY A 78 -13.36 3.90 -7.27
CA GLY A 78 -12.94 4.26 -8.62
C GLY A 78 -11.63 5.03 -8.68
N TYR A 79 -11.19 5.63 -7.57
CA TYR A 79 -9.87 6.24 -7.40
C TYR A 79 -9.46 6.31 -5.94
N TYR A 80 -8.17 6.55 -5.68
CA TYR A 80 -7.61 6.80 -4.36
C TYR A 80 -7.01 8.21 -4.31
N VAL A 81 -7.23 8.95 -3.23
CA VAL A 81 -6.58 10.25 -3.02
C VAL A 81 -5.18 10.00 -2.47
N GLN A 82 -4.17 10.17 -3.30
CA GLN A 82 -2.78 9.88 -2.94
C GLN A 82 -1.88 11.02 -3.39
N GLU A 83 -0.91 11.37 -2.56
CA GLU A 83 0.08 12.40 -2.84
C GLU A 83 1.03 11.95 -3.97
N ALA A 84 1.29 12.84 -4.92
CA ALA A 84 1.99 12.57 -6.17
C ALA A 84 3.41 12.01 -5.96
N SER A 85 4.24 12.62 -5.12
CA SER A 85 5.61 12.15 -4.87
C SER A 85 5.64 10.71 -4.35
N SER A 86 4.68 10.31 -3.51
CA SER A 86 4.58 8.93 -3.02
C SER A 86 4.27 7.90 -4.11
N MET A 87 3.79 8.34 -5.28
CA MET A 87 3.51 7.45 -6.42
C MET A 87 4.77 7.04 -7.18
N TRP A 88 5.96 7.58 -6.87
CA TRP A 88 7.24 7.13 -7.46
C TRP A 88 7.50 5.63 -7.26
N ILE A 89 6.90 5.05 -6.20
CA ILE A 89 6.88 3.60 -5.98
C ILE A 89 6.36 2.84 -7.22
N ALA A 90 5.40 3.41 -7.96
CA ALA A 90 4.89 2.80 -9.18
C ALA A 90 5.98 2.67 -10.25
N GLN A 91 6.74 3.75 -10.49
CA GLN A 91 7.84 3.73 -11.45
C GLN A 91 8.93 2.73 -11.03
N LEU A 92 9.30 2.72 -9.75
CA LEU A 92 10.28 1.75 -9.21
C LEU A 92 9.87 0.29 -9.46
N ILE A 93 8.60 -0.04 -9.18
CA ILE A 93 8.08 -1.38 -9.39
C ILE A 93 8.06 -1.73 -10.88
N LYS A 94 7.59 -0.82 -11.73
CA LYS A 94 7.48 -1.01 -13.18
C LYS A 94 8.84 -1.29 -13.83
N ASP A 95 9.89 -0.57 -13.41
CA ASP A 95 11.19 -0.64 -14.05
C ASP A 95 12.03 -1.85 -13.61
N ASN A 96 11.75 -2.41 -12.42
CA ASN A 96 12.65 -3.38 -11.77
C ASN A 96 12.04 -4.77 -11.56
N LEU A 97 10.72 -4.90 -11.63
CA LEU A 97 10.02 -6.17 -11.44
C LEU A 97 9.38 -6.68 -12.73
N ASP A 98 9.44 -8.01 -12.90
CA ASP A 98 8.73 -8.71 -13.96
C ASP A 98 7.27 -8.96 -13.52
N LEU A 99 6.40 -7.99 -13.79
CA LEU A 99 4.98 -8.02 -13.41
C LEU A 99 4.17 -9.11 -14.14
N SER A 100 4.76 -9.81 -15.11
CA SER A 100 4.13 -10.96 -15.76
C SER A 100 4.21 -12.24 -14.92
N LYS A 101 5.08 -12.28 -13.91
CA LYS A 101 5.25 -13.42 -13.02
C LYS A 101 4.37 -13.31 -11.77
N PRO A 102 4.04 -14.45 -11.14
CA PRO A 102 3.48 -14.47 -9.79
C PRO A 102 4.49 -13.88 -8.79
N LEU A 103 4.11 -12.80 -8.12
CA LEU A 103 4.93 -12.14 -7.09
C LEU A 103 4.28 -12.29 -5.72
N ARG A 104 5.10 -12.49 -4.68
CA ARG A 104 4.68 -12.38 -3.27
C ARG A 104 5.18 -11.05 -2.74
N VAL A 105 4.26 -10.18 -2.38
CA VAL A 105 4.56 -8.81 -1.94
C VAL A 105 4.10 -8.58 -0.51
N LEU A 106 4.92 -7.91 0.28
CA LEU A 106 4.56 -7.43 1.62
C LEU A 106 4.57 -5.91 1.67
N ASP A 107 3.45 -5.29 2.00
CA ASP A 107 3.40 -3.91 2.50
C ASP A 107 3.40 -3.96 4.03
N MET A 108 4.55 -3.66 4.62
CA MET A 108 4.80 -3.91 6.05
C MET A 108 4.14 -2.89 6.98
N CYS A 109 3.85 -1.70 6.45
CA CYS A 109 3.31 -0.53 7.16
C CYS A 109 2.17 0.09 6.33
N ALA A 110 1.12 -0.69 6.10
CA ALA A 110 0.21 -0.49 5.00
C ALA A 110 -0.85 0.59 5.19
N ALA A 111 -1.26 0.94 6.42
CA ALA A 111 -2.36 1.89 6.58
C ALA A 111 -1.93 3.33 6.21
N PRO A 112 -2.83 4.11 5.59
CA PRO A 112 -4.25 3.82 5.33
C PRO A 112 -4.53 2.98 4.08
N GLY A 113 -3.53 2.56 3.31
CA GLY A 113 -3.70 1.66 2.15
C GLY A 113 -3.33 2.25 0.80
N GLY A 114 -2.89 3.51 0.74
CA GLY A 114 -2.54 4.17 -0.54
C GLY A 114 -1.46 3.42 -1.33
N LYS A 115 -0.45 2.89 -0.64
CA LYS A 115 0.63 2.11 -1.25
C LYS A 115 0.25 0.66 -1.50
N SER A 116 -0.46 0.01 -0.59
CA SER A 116 -1.05 -1.31 -0.84
C SER A 116 -1.94 -1.33 -2.09
N THR A 117 -2.83 -0.34 -2.23
CA THR A 117 -3.68 -0.23 -3.43
C THR A 117 -2.86 0.11 -4.69
N LEU A 118 -1.73 0.83 -4.55
CA LEU A 118 -0.79 1.10 -5.65
C LEU A 118 -0.24 -0.22 -6.18
N VAL A 119 0.36 -0.99 -5.28
CA VAL A 119 0.94 -2.30 -5.58
C VAL A 119 -0.14 -3.23 -6.16
N ALA A 120 -1.32 -3.30 -5.54
CA ALA A 120 -2.44 -4.13 -6.00
C ALA A 120 -2.93 -3.79 -7.42
N SER A 121 -2.71 -2.54 -7.86
CA SER A 121 -3.07 -2.11 -9.23
C SER A 121 -2.05 -2.55 -10.28
N MET A 122 -0.84 -2.88 -9.84
CA MET A 122 0.30 -3.18 -10.73
C MET A 122 0.59 -4.66 -10.84
N ILE A 123 0.46 -5.41 -9.74
CA ILE A 123 0.76 -6.84 -9.72
C ILE A 123 -0.33 -7.65 -10.43
N SER A 124 0.06 -8.78 -11.02
CA SER A 124 -0.85 -9.69 -11.71
C SER A 124 -1.87 -10.34 -10.76
N ALA A 125 -2.96 -10.88 -11.30
CA ALA A 125 -3.94 -11.64 -10.52
C ALA A 125 -3.31 -12.87 -9.83
N ASP A 126 -2.26 -13.45 -10.42
CA ASP A 126 -1.50 -14.58 -9.88
C ASP A 126 -0.48 -14.17 -8.80
N SER A 127 -0.37 -12.88 -8.48
CA SER A 127 0.47 -12.36 -7.40
C SER A 127 -0.30 -12.21 -6.10
N LEU A 128 0.36 -12.36 -4.95
CA LEU A 128 -0.21 -12.19 -3.61
C LEU A 128 0.33 -10.92 -2.96
N LEU A 129 -0.55 -10.10 -2.37
CA LEU A 129 -0.18 -8.99 -1.51
C LEU A 129 -0.61 -9.24 -0.06
N ILE A 130 0.34 -9.12 0.87
CA ILE A 130 0.06 -9.06 2.30
C ILE A 130 0.24 -7.61 2.76
N SER A 131 -0.83 -7.01 3.30
CA SER A 131 -0.85 -5.64 3.80
C SER A 131 -0.96 -5.66 5.33
N ASN A 132 0.13 -5.28 6.01
CA ASN A 132 0.22 -5.30 7.46
C ASN A 132 0.08 -3.90 8.07
N GLU A 133 -0.72 -3.77 9.12
CA GLU A 133 -0.78 -2.57 9.95
C GLU A 133 -0.77 -2.96 11.42
N VAL A 134 0.22 -2.48 12.18
CA VAL A 134 0.38 -2.83 13.61
C VAL A 134 -0.68 -2.18 14.51
N ILE A 135 -1.17 -0.99 14.15
CA ILE A 135 -2.15 -0.25 14.96
C ILE A 135 -3.57 -0.70 14.59
N LYS A 136 -4.25 -1.37 15.53
CA LYS A 136 -5.60 -1.94 15.33
C LYS A 136 -6.62 -0.95 14.77
N SER A 137 -6.64 0.30 15.23
CA SER A 137 -7.59 1.31 14.74
C SER A 137 -7.33 1.69 13.27
N ARG A 138 -6.06 1.73 12.85
CA ARG A 138 -5.66 2.01 11.46
C ARG A 138 -5.84 0.79 10.55
N SER A 139 -5.76 -0.43 11.11
CA SER A 139 -6.04 -1.68 10.38
C SER A 139 -7.47 -1.75 9.84
N GLN A 140 -8.45 -1.17 10.55
CA GLN A 140 -9.82 -1.08 10.03
C GLN A 140 -9.91 -0.15 8.82
N ILE A 141 -9.24 1.01 8.88
CA ILE A 141 -9.18 1.96 7.74
C ILE A 141 -8.52 1.31 6.52
N LEU A 142 -7.45 0.54 6.75
CA LEU A 142 -6.79 -0.25 5.71
C LEU A 142 -7.76 -1.28 5.11
N LYS A 143 -8.50 -2.02 5.93
CA LYS A 143 -9.50 -3.00 5.47
C LYS A 143 -10.55 -2.33 4.58
N ASP A 144 -11.10 -1.20 5.01
CA ASP A 144 -12.15 -0.49 4.26
C ASP A 144 -11.64 0.00 2.91
N ASN A 145 -10.42 0.55 2.86
CA ASN A 145 -9.81 1.02 1.61
C ASN A 145 -9.47 -0.13 0.64
N LEU A 146 -9.01 -1.28 1.15
CA LEU A 146 -8.73 -2.44 0.31
C LEU A 146 -10.01 -3.15 -0.16
N ALA A 147 -11.06 -3.16 0.65
CA ALA A 147 -12.39 -3.60 0.24
C ALA A 147 -12.94 -2.74 -0.89
N LYS A 148 -12.80 -1.41 -0.80
CA LYS A 148 -13.11 -0.49 -1.91
C LYS A 148 -12.25 -0.74 -3.14
N TRP A 149 -11.00 -1.15 -3.00
CA TRP A 149 -10.16 -1.43 -4.17
C TRP A 149 -10.58 -2.71 -4.91
N GLY A 150 -11.05 -3.72 -4.18
CA GLY A 150 -11.81 -4.85 -4.71
C GLY A 150 -11.00 -6.08 -5.16
N ASN A 151 -9.68 -6.06 -4.99
CA ASN A 151 -8.79 -7.14 -5.39
C ASN A 151 -8.88 -8.37 -4.45
N PRO A 152 -9.10 -9.59 -4.97
CA PRO A 152 -9.27 -10.80 -4.16
C PRO A 152 -7.93 -11.43 -3.69
N ASN A 153 -6.81 -10.99 -4.25
CA ASN A 153 -5.46 -11.49 -3.99
C ASN A 153 -4.72 -10.69 -2.89
N ILE A 154 -5.47 -10.20 -1.90
CA ILE A 154 -4.95 -9.39 -0.80
C ILE A 154 -5.32 -10.00 0.56
N ILE A 155 -4.31 -10.14 1.41
CA ILE A 155 -4.42 -10.51 2.82
C ILE A 155 -4.12 -9.28 3.66
N ILE A 156 -4.96 -9.05 4.67
CA ILE A 156 -4.77 -7.97 5.65
C ILE A 156 -4.36 -8.57 6.98
N SER A 157 -3.29 -8.06 7.58
CA SER A 157 -2.78 -8.53 8.87
C SER A 157 -2.61 -7.40 9.88
N ASN A 158 -2.66 -7.74 11.18
CA ASN A 158 -2.43 -6.80 12.28
C ASN A 158 -1.40 -7.36 13.28
N HIS A 159 -0.12 -7.17 12.96
CA HIS A 159 1.00 -7.70 13.74
C HIS A 159 2.20 -6.74 13.77
N ASP A 160 3.08 -6.95 14.75
CA ASP A 160 4.41 -6.35 14.71
C ASP A 160 5.25 -7.04 13.61
N PRO A 161 6.14 -6.32 12.90
CA PRO A 161 7.14 -6.91 12.01
C PRO A 161 7.80 -8.20 12.50
N GLU A 162 8.09 -8.29 13.81
CA GLU A 162 8.75 -9.45 14.42
C GLU A 162 7.90 -10.73 14.40
N ASP A 163 6.57 -10.63 14.23
CA ASP A 163 5.67 -11.80 14.20
C ASP A 163 5.74 -12.56 12.86
N PHE A 164 6.40 -12.01 11.83
CA PHE A 164 6.49 -12.60 10.49
C PHE A 164 7.55 -13.71 10.35
N VAL A 165 8.02 -14.30 11.46
CA VAL A 165 9.08 -15.34 11.46
C VAL A 165 8.81 -16.54 10.54
N GLY A 166 7.54 -16.85 10.25
CA GLY A 166 7.16 -17.93 9.34
C GLY A 166 7.44 -17.65 7.85
N PHE A 167 7.78 -16.41 7.49
CA PHE A 167 7.93 -15.95 6.11
C PHE A 167 9.40 -15.67 5.71
N GLN A 168 10.35 -16.41 6.28
CA GLN A 168 11.76 -16.26 5.91
C GLN A 168 11.99 -16.53 4.41
N ASN A 169 12.68 -15.61 3.73
CA ASN A 169 12.94 -15.65 2.29
C ASN A 169 11.69 -15.98 1.44
N TYR A 170 10.56 -15.34 1.75
CA TYR A 170 9.28 -15.63 1.12
C TYR A 170 8.82 -14.56 0.13
N PHE A 171 9.17 -13.29 0.35
CA PHE A 171 8.69 -12.18 -0.47
C PHE A 171 9.66 -11.82 -1.60
N ASP A 172 9.11 -11.56 -2.78
CA ASP A 172 9.81 -11.03 -3.96
C ASP A 172 9.99 -9.50 -3.85
N LEU A 173 9.03 -8.83 -3.21
CA LEU A 173 9.05 -7.41 -2.92
C LEU A 173 8.58 -7.15 -1.49
N ILE A 174 9.32 -6.32 -0.76
CA ILE A 174 8.86 -5.75 0.50
C ILE A 174 8.84 -4.23 0.38
N LEU A 175 7.73 -3.63 0.76
CA LEU A 175 7.57 -2.20 0.90
C LEU A 175 7.54 -1.83 2.39
N VAL A 176 8.44 -0.93 2.77
CA VAL A 176 8.53 -0.34 4.09
C VAL A 176 8.32 1.17 3.95
N ASP A 177 7.05 1.58 3.94
CA ASP A 177 6.67 2.98 4.11
C ASP A 177 6.63 3.32 5.60
N ALA A 178 7.75 3.76 6.12
CA ALA A 178 7.94 3.72 7.56
C ALA A 178 7.23 4.90 8.26
N PRO A 179 6.67 4.65 9.47
CA PRO A 179 6.25 5.74 10.35
C PRO A 179 7.43 6.68 10.61
N CYS A 180 7.24 7.96 10.30
CA CYS A 180 8.30 8.98 10.33
C CYS A 180 7.82 10.27 11.00
N SER A 181 8.73 11.23 11.18
CA SER A 181 8.44 12.56 11.72
C SER A 181 7.52 13.43 10.85
N GLY A 182 7.37 13.08 9.56
CA GLY A 182 6.35 13.65 8.68
C GLY A 182 6.61 15.09 8.22
N GLU A 183 7.87 15.53 8.11
CA GLU A 183 8.21 16.90 7.67
C GLU A 183 7.61 17.27 6.31
N GLY A 184 7.46 16.29 5.41
CA GLY A 184 6.80 16.44 4.11
C GLY A 184 5.31 16.75 4.21
N MET A 185 4.69 16.57 5.38
CA MET A 185 3.27 16.84 5.63
C MET A 185 3.00 18.24 6.21
N PHE A 186 4.05 19.04 6.49
CA PHE A 186 3.91 20.37 7.10
C PHE A 186 2.95 21.32 6.38
N ARG A 187 2.84 21.22 5.05
CA ARG A 187 1.90 22.03 4.24
C ARG A 187 0.44 21.58 4.38
N LYS A 188 0.22 20.32 4.75
CA LYS A 188 -1.09 19.64 4.75
C LYS A 188 -1.66 19.46 6.15
N ASP A 189 -0.81 19.29 7.16
CA ASP A 189 -1.22 19.04 8.54
C ASP A 189 -0.39 19.87 9.53
N PRO A 190 -0.96 20.98 10.06
CA PRO A 190 -0.29 21.80 11.07
C PRO A 190 0.02 21.04 12.38
N ASN A 191 -0.70 19.97 12.70
CA ASN A 191 -0.44 19.21 13.94
C ASN A 191 0.90 18.48 13.86
N VAL A 192 1.23 17.94 12.68
CA VAL A 192 2.53 17.27 12.45
C VAL A 192 3.68 18.25 12.69
N MET A 193 3.52 19.51 12.29
CA MET A 193 4.51 20.56 12.56
C MET A 193 4.65 20.87 14.06
N ASN A 194 3.54 20.90 14.80
CA ASN A 194 3.53 21.19 16.23
C ASN A 194 4.13 20.05 17.07
N GLU A 195 3.99 18.80 16.62
CA GLU A 195 4.52 17.60 17.27
C GLU A 195 5.99 17.31 16.86
N TRP A 196 6.51 18.02 15.86
CA TRP A 196 7.87 17.82 15.37
C TRP A 196 8.91 18.22 16.42
N SER A 197 9.92 17.35 16.60
CA SER A 197 11.08 17.60 17.47
C SER A 197 12.24 16.68 17.11
N MET A 198 13.45 17.09 17.46
CA MET A 198 14.65 16.25 17.30
C MET A 198 14.54 14.92 18.07
N GLU A 199 13.86 14.91 19.21
CA GLU A 199 13.61 13.68 19.96
C GLU A 199 12.70 12.72 19.18
N ASN A 200 11.62 13.24 18.57
CA ASN A 200 10.72 12.43 17.75
C ASN A 200 11.44 11.82 16.54
N ILE A 201 12.32 12.58 15.87
CA ILE A 201 13.18 12.08 14.79
C ILE A 201 14.00 10.86 15.25
N GLN A 202 14.62 10.92 16.43
CA GLN A 202 15.41 9.82 16.98
C GLN A 202 14.55 8.60 17.33
N ILE A 203 13.35 8.80 17.87
CA ILE A 203 12.40 7.73 18.16
C ILE A 203 11.96 7.04 16.86
N CYS A 204 11.64 7.82 15.82
CA CYS A 204 11.28 7.32 14.51
C CYS A 204 12.42 6.53 13.86
N GLY A 205 13.65 7.05 13.86
CA GLY A 205 14.82 6.36 13.32
C GLY A 205 15.07 4.99 13.97
N LYS A 206 14.97 4.88 15.31
CA LYS A 206 15.08 3.59 16.02
C LYS A 206 13.99 2.61 15.62
N ARG A 207 12.75 3.09 15.47
CA ARG A 207 11.61 2.26 15.03
C ARG A 207 11.82 1.77 13.59
N GLN A 208 12.25 2.66 12.69
CA GLN A 208 12.53 2.36 11.28
C GLN A 208 13.60 1.30 11.14
N HIS A 209 14.70 1.42 11.89
CA HIS A 209 15.76 0.42 11.93
C HIS A 209 15.23 -0.97 12.29
N ARG A 210 14.45 -1.09 13.38
CA ARG A 210 13.83 -2.35 13.80
C ARG A 210 12.90 -2.95 12.73
N ILE A 211 12.12 -2.13 12.04
CA ILE A 211 11.25 -2.58 10.95
C ILE A 211 12.08 -3.14 9.80
N LEU A 212 13.13 -2.41 9.39
CA LEU A 212 14.01 -2.80 8.29
C LEU A 212 14.81 -4.07 8.62
N GLU A 213 15.30 -4.24 9.85
CA GLU A 213 15.98 -5.47 10.28
C GLU A 213 15.11 -6.71 10.09
N ASN A 214 13.83 -6.62 10.47
CA ASN A 214 12.89 -7.71 10.25
C ASN A 214 12.67 -7.99 8.76
N ALA A 215 12.47 -6.94 7.95
CA ALA A 215 12.24 -7.06 6.51
C ALA A 215 13.34 -7.84 5.78
N VAL A 216 14.62 -7.67 6.17
CA VAL A 216 15.77 -8.36 5.54
C VAL A 216 15.62 -9.87 5.54
N SER A 217 15.14 -10.46 6.64
CA SER A 217 15.00 -11.91 6.80
C SER A 217 13.85 -12.49 5.96
N LEU A 218 12.82 -11.69 5.70
CA LEU A 218 11.62 -12.09 4.97
C LEU A 218 11.80 -12.00 3.45
N LEU A 219 12.73 -11.15 3.01
CA LEU A 219 13.00 -10.91 1.59
C LEU A 219 13.83 -12.04 0.98
N LYS A 220 13.39 -12.58 -0.16
CA LYS A 220 14.15 -13.55 -0.95
C LYS A 220 15.48 -12.98 -1.42
N GLN A 221 16.45 -13.86 -1.66
CA GLN A 221 17.63 -13.50 -2.45
C GLN A 221 17.20 -13.10 -3.87
N GLY A 222 17.76 -12.01 -4.39
CA GLY A 222 17.33 -11.40 -5.65
C GLY A 222 16.06 -10.55 -5.54
N GLY A 223 15.35 -10.59 -4.41
CA GLY A 223 14.17 -9.78 -4.14
C GLY A 223 14.50 -8.31 -3.89
N TYR A 224 13.46 -7.47 -3.94
CA TYR A 224 13.59 -6.02 -3.79
C TYR A 224 12.97 -5.51 -2.48
N LEU A 225 13.63 -4.54 -1.87
CA LEU A 225 13.13 -3.77 -0.75
C LEU A 225 12.96 -2.32 -1.19
N ILE A 226 11.76 -1.78 -1.07
CA ILE A 226 11.51 -0.35 -1.20
C ILE A 226 11.33 0.21 0.21
N TYR A 227 12.20 1.14 0.60
CA TYR A 227 12.06 1.92 1.81
C TYR A 227 11.61 3.33 1.45
N SER A 228 10.63 3.88 2.17
CA SER A 228 10.17 5.25 1.98
C SER A 228 9.74 5.94 3.26
N THR A 229 9.79 7.26 3.25
CA THR A 229 9.30 8.14 4.32
C THR A 229 8.70 9.41 3.70
N CYS A 230 7.90 10.16 4.47
CA CYS A 230 7.47 11.51 4.12
C CYS A 230 8.23 12.58 4.93
N THR A 231 9.56 12.43 5.06
CA THR A 231 10.42 13.35 5.80
C THR A 231 11.69 13.73 5.02
N TYR A 232 12.45 14.74 5.46
CA TYR A 232 13.65 15.24 4.76
C TYR A 232 14.96 14.92 5.51
N ASN A 233 14.89 14.74 6.84
CA ASN A 233 16.06 14.55 7.68
C ASN A 233 16.84 13.26 7.39
N ALA A 234 18.16 13.31 7.59
CA ALA A 234 19.05 12.21 7.26
C ALA A 234 18.95 11.01 8.22
N THR A 235 18.49 11.24 9.45
CA THR A 235 18.35 10.18 10.47
C THR A 235 17.35 9.12 9.99
N GLU A 236 16.21 9.58 9.49
CA GLU A 236 15.14 8.70 9.03
C GLU A 236 15.34 8.25 7.58
N ASN A 237 16.14 8.96 6.80
CA ASN A 237 16.35 8.65 5.39
C ASN A 237 17.64 7.85 5.16
N GLU A 238 18.74 8.53 4.85
CA GLU A 238 19.98 7.87 4.43
C GLU A 238 20.61 7.02 5.53
N GLN A 239 20.52 7.43 6.80
CA GLN A 239 21.07 6.66 7.91
C GLN A 239 20.28 5.37 8.16
N SER A 240 18.96 5.39 7.94
CA SER A 240 18.13 4.19 8.02
C SER A 240 18.41 3.21 6.88
N VAL A 241 18.87 3.68 5.72
CA VAL A 241 19.31 2.80 4.62
C VAL A 241 20.77 2.36 4.79
N GLN A 242 21.61 3.19 5.40
CA GLN A 242 23.05 2.94 5.57
C GLN A 242 23.33 1.58 6.20
N PHE A 243 22.60 1.17 7.25
CA PHE A 243 22.89 -0.10 7.92
C PHE A 243 22.68 -1.31 7.00
N LEU A 244 21.72 -1.24 6.07
CA LEU A 244 21.49 -2.27 5.06
C LEU A 244 22.65 -2.31 4.06
N MET A 245 23.14 -1.14 3.66
CA MET A 245 24.28 -1.04 2.75
C MET A 245 25.58 -1.54 3.40
N ASP A 246 25.79 -1.24 4.69
CA ASP A 246 26.96 -1.68 5.47
C ASP A 246 27.00 -3.21 5.64
N SER A 247 25.84 -3.88 5.61
CA SER A 247 25.78 -5.34 5.64
C SER A 247 26.37 -6.00 4.38
N ASN A 248 26.58 -5.23 3.31
CA ASN A 248 27.00 -5.69 1.99
C ASN A 248 26.08 -6.77 1.36
N MET A 249 24.85 -6.91 1.87
CA MET A 249 23.85 -7.83 1.34
C MET A 249 22.98 -7.21 0.24
N PHE A 250 23.09 -5.91 0.00
CA PHE A 250 22.22 -5.19 -0.92
C PHE A 250 23.00 -4.39 -1.95
N ASP A 251 22.40 -4.26 -3.13
CA ASP A 251 22.78 -3.27 -4.14
C ASP A 251 21.68 -2.21 -4.23
N GLU A 252 22.06 -0.94 -4.25
CA GLU A 252 21.11 0.14 -4.48
C GLU A 252 20.71 0.20 -5.96
N ILE A 253 19.41 0.36 -6.22
CA ILE A 253 18.87 0.60 -7.55
C ILE A 253 18.90 2.09 -7.83
N ALA A 254 19.61 2.46 -8.90
CA ALA A 254 19.67 3.84 -9.36
C ALA A 254 18.38 4.22 -10.10
N VAL A 255 17.93 5.45 -9.86
CA VAL A 255 16.90 6.15 -10.62
C VAL A 255 17.55 7.34 -11.31
N ASP A 256 17.28 7.49 -12.59
CA ASP A 256 17.81 8.56 -13.45
C ASP A 256 16.67 9.54 -13.79
N ASP A 257 16.46 10.53 -12.91
CA ASP A 257 15.48 11.60 -13.12
C ASP A 257 15.93 12.89 -12.42
N ASP A 258 16.13 13.95 -13.19
CA ASP A 258 16.67 15.25 -12.71
C ASP A 258 15.77 15.97 -11.69
N ARG A 259 14.49 15.55 -11.54
CA ARG A 259 13.57 16.10 -10.54
C ARG A 259 13.85 15.57 -9.15
N LEU A 260 14.55 14.45 -9.05
CA LEU A 260 14.90 13.79 -7.82
C LEU A 260 16.27 14.26 -7.32
N VAL A 261 16.38 14.56 -6.03
CA VAL A 261 17.68 14.86 -5.43
C VAL A 261 18.28 13.58 -4.90
N LYS A 262 19.34 13.09 -5.56
CA LYS A 262 20.13 11.96 -5.06
C LYS A 262 20.69 12.30 -3.68
N ARG A 263 20.47 11.39 -2.73
CA ARG A 263 21.03 11.45 -1.38
C ARG A 263 22.19 10.46 -1.28
N LYS A 264 22.79 10.27 -0.09
CA LYS A 264 23.86 9.27 0.08
C LYS A 264 23.40 7.88 -0.39
N PHE A 265 22.19 7.51 0.02
CA PHE A 265 21.40 6.43 -0.55
C PHE A 265 19.98 6.95 -0.71
N GLY A 266 19.26 6.44 -1.70
CA GLY A 266 17.93 6.89 -2.06
C GLY A 266 17.88 8.27 -2.72
N TYR A 267 16.65 8.72 -2.89
CA TYR A 267 16.27 9.90 -3.64
C TYR A 267 15.24 10.69 -2.85
N GLN A 268 15.35 12.00 -2.89
CA GLN A 268 14.45 12.93 -2.20
C GLN A 268 13.65 13.73 -3.22
N CYS A 269 12.33 13.66 -3.09
CA CYS A 269 11.39 14.58 -3.69
C CYS A 269 11.31 15.85 -2.82
N PHE A 270 11.59 17.00 -3.41
CA PHE A 270 11.39 18.30 -2.78
C PHE A 270 10.30 19.09 -3.51
N PRO A 271 9.41 19.79 -2.78
CA PRO A 271 8.26 20.49 -3.37
C PRO A 271 8.64 21.65 -4.32
N HIS A 272 9.89 22.13 -4.29
CA HIS A 272 10.38 23.16 -5.21
C HIS A 272 10.98 22.59 -6.51
N LYS A 273 11.22 21.27 -6.58
CA LYS A 273 11.74 20.58 -7.78
C LYS A 273 10.70 19.71 -8.46
N ILE A 274 9.74 19.20 -7.69
CA ILE A 274 8.68 18.35 -8.17
C ILE A 274 7.32 18.86 -7.71
N LYS A 275 6.30 18.74 -8.56
CA LYS A 275 4.91 19.09 -8.23
C LYS A 275 4.34 18.03 -7.28
N GLY A 276 4.69 18.14 -6.01
CA GLY A 276 4.31 17.20 -4.97
C GLY A 276 4.73 17.70 -3.60
N GLU A 277 4.67 16.81 -2.63
CA GLU A 277 5.14 17.03 -1.27
C GLU A 277 6.52 16.40 -1.05
N GLY A 278 7.05 16.55 0.17
CA GLY A 278 8.26 15.89 0.60
C GLY A 278 8.10 14.38 0.72
N PHE A 279 8.93 13.64 -0.01
CA PHE A 279 8.94 12.19 0.02
C PHE A 279 10.35 11.67 -0.26
N TYR A 280 10.81 10.72 0.53
CA TYR A 280 12.07 10.02 0.31
C TYR A 280 11.80 8.57 -0.03
N PHE A 281 12.60 8.01 -0.93
CA PHE A 281 12.59 6.58 -1.19
C PHE A 281 13.97 6.04 -1.54
N SER A 282 14.18 4.75 -1.27
CA SER A 282 15.32 3.99 -1.75
C SER A 282 14.85 2.59 -2.13
N MET A 283 15.30 2.10 -3.29
CA MET A 283 15.06 0.72 -3.72
C MET A 283 16.36 -0.05 -3.67
N LEU A 284 16.35 -1.17 -2.97
CA LEU A 284 17.50 -2.03 -2.78
C LEU A 284 17.18 -3.43 -3.31
N LYS A 285 18.16 -4.07 -3.95
CA LYS A 285 18.08 -5.47 -4.37
C LYS A 285 18.95 -6.32 -3.45
N LYS A 286 18.37 -7.38 -2.87
CA LYS A 286 19.14 -8.32 -2.04
C LYS A 286 20.03 -9.18 -2.95
N LYS A 287 21.32 -9.22 -2.65
CA LYS A 287 22.32 -9.98 -3.39
C LYS A 287 22.10 -11.49 -3.25
N GLY A 288 22.48 -12.22 -4.28
CA GLY A 288 22.38 -13.68 -4.33
C GLY A 288 21.40 -14.14 -5.38
N ASN A 289 21.57 -15.39 -5.80
CA ASN A 289 20.66 -16.02 -6.74
C ASN A 289 19.39 -16.46 -6.01
N GLU A 290 18.25 -16.38 -6.69
CA GLU A 290 16.97 -16.86 -6.18
C GLU A 290 17.10 -18.32 -5.73
N ILE A 291 16.96 -18.57 -4.43
CA ILE A 291 16.91 -19.92 -3.88
C ILE A 291 15.44 -20.28 -3.72
N ASN A 292 14.93 -21.16 -4.59
CA ASN A 292 13.60 -21.76 -4.46
C ASN A 292 13.58 -22.81 -3.33
N SER A 293 13.78 -22.38 -2.09
CA SER A 293 13.72 -23.28 -0.93
C SER A 293 12.81 -22.77 0.18
N PHE A 294 11.71 -22.11 -0.18
CA PHE A 294 10.63 -21.95 0.79
C PHE A 294 9.96 -23.31 0.99
N THR A 295 10.17 -23.92 2.15
CA THR A 295 9.53 -25.19 2.50
C THR A 295 8.32 -24.89 3.35
N LEU A 296 7.13 -25.03 2.78
CA LEU A 296 5.88 -24.96 3.52
C LEU A 296 5.84 -26.11 4.53
N LEU A 297 5.91 -25.79 5.82
CA LEU A 297 5.55 -26.73 6.87
C LEU A 297 4.03 -26.86 6.85
N SER A 298 3.52 -27.87 6.14
CA SER A 298 2.08 -28.11 6.06
C SER A 298 1.55 -28.58 7.41
N ASN A 299 0.99 -27.66 8.20
CA ASN A 299 0.10 -28.02 9.28
C ASN A 299 -1.34 -27.77 8.81
N LYS A 300 -2.19 -28.80 8.93
CA LYS A 300 -3.60 -28.67 8.59
C LYS A 300 -4.25 -27.62 9.51
N SER A 301 -4.68 -26.55 8.87
CA SER A 301 -5.46 -25.47 9.46
C SER A 301 -6.86 -25.98 9.83
N ASN A 302 -7.36 -25.59 11.01
CA ASN A 302 -8.74 -25.89 11.44
C ASN A 302 -9.65 -24.65 11.43
N LYS A 303 -9.21 -23.47 10.96
CA LYS A 303 -10.04 -22.24 11.02
C LYS A 303 -11.22 -22.25 10.05
N TRP A 304 -11.14 -23.05 8.99
CA TRP A 304 -12.07 -23.03 7.88
C TRP A 304 -12.89 -24.31 7.74
N LEU A 305 -14.16 -24.14 7.43
CA LEU A 305 -15.09 -25.20 7.06
C LEU A 305 -15.38 -25.13 5.57
N GLU A 306 -15.47 -26.30 4.94
CA GLU A 306 -15.94 -26.43 3.56
C GLU A 306 -17.45 -26.14 3.48
N LEU A 307 -17.87 -25.58 2.34
CA LEU A 307 -19.29 -25.40 2.05
C LEU A 307 -19.90 -26.72 1.57
N THR A 308 -21.17 -26.97 1.93
CA THR A 308 -21.95 -28.06 1.34
C THR A 308 -22.25 -27.78 -0.13
N LYS A 309 -22.63 -28.81 -0.90
CA LYS A 309 -23.01 -28.64 -2.31
C LYS A 309 -24.14 -27.61 -2.51
N GLY A 310 -25.11 -27.57 -1.59
CA GLY A 310 -26.21 -26.61 -1.64
C GLY A 310 -25.76 -25.18 -1.36
N GLU A 311 -24.87 -24.98 -0.37
CA GLU A 311 -24.30 -23.66 -0.07
C GLU A 311 -23.43 -23.16 -1.23
N MET A 312 -22.62 -24.03 -1.83
CA MET A 312 -21.82 -23.67 -3.02
C MET A 312 -22.69 -23.25 -4.20
N GLN A 313 -23.83 -23.92 -4.41
CA GLN A 313 -24.77 -23.53 -5.45
C GLN A 313 -25.30 -22.11 -5.24
N ILE A 314 -25.70 -21.78 -4.01
CA ILE A 314 -26.14 -20.42 -3.65
C ILE A 314 -25.03 -19.40 -3.91
N VAL A 315 -23.81 -19.65 -3.44
CA VAL A 315 -22.69 -18.71 -3.58
C VAL A 315 -22.27 -18.50 -5.04
N SER A 316 -22.29 -19.56 -5.85
CA SER A 316 -21.88 -19.51 -7.27
C SER A 316 -22.74 -18.61 -8.17
N GLU A 317 -23.91 -18.17 -7.68
CA GLU A 317 -24.74 -17.19 -8.38
C GLU A 317 -24.20 -15.75 -8.22
N TRP A 318 -23.43 -15.50 -7.16
CA TRP A 318 -22.97 -14.17 -6.76
C TRP A 318 -21.52 -13.87 -7.13
N VAL A 319 -20.68 -14.88 -7.28
CA VAL A 319 -19.28 -14.74 -7.69
C VAL A 319 -19.11 -15.17 -9.15
N ASP A 320 -18.17 -14.54 -9.85
CA ASP A 320 -17.84 -14.91 -11.22
C ASP A 320 -17.19 -16.31 -11.25
N ASN A 321 -17.81 -17.25 -11.95
CA ASN A 321 -17.36 -18.65 -12.01
C ASN A 321 -16.03 -18.83 -12.77
N ASP A 322 -15.65 -17.86 -13.59
CA ASP A 322 -14.35 -17.89 -14.29
C ASP A 322 -13.19 -17.58 -13.33
N THR A 323 -13.50 -17.03 -12.15
CA THR A 323 -12.52 -16.85 -11.08
C THR A 323 -12.39 -18.17 -10.33
N ASN A 324 -11.26 -18.85 -10.51
CA ASN A 324 -10.95 -20.11 -9.82
C ASN A 324 -10.72 -19.85 -8.33
N LEU A 325 -11.81 -19.71 -7.56
CA LEU A 325 -11.80 -19.34 -6.15
C LEU A 325 -11.86 -20.56 -5.24
N SER A 326 -11.10 -20.49 -4.15
CA SER A 326 -11.34 -21.26 -2.94
C SER A 326 -12.34 -20.50 -2.07
N ILE A 327 -13.45 -21.15 -1.75
CA ILE A 327 -14.56 -20.57 -0.97
C ILE A 327 -14.72 -21.37 0.31
N LYS A 328 -14.58 -20.72 1.45
CA LYS A 328 -14.67 -21.37 2.76
C LYS A 328 -15.48 -20.53 3.73
N LYS A 329 -16.02 -21.15 4.77
CA LYS A 329 -16.73 -20.44 5.85
C LYS A 329 -16.01 -20.60 7.18
N ASN A 330 -16.08 -19.58 8.01
CA ASN A 330 -15.61 -19.68 9.40
C ASN A 330 -16.67 -20.39 10.27
N TYR A 331 -16.37 -20.60 11.55
CA TYR A 331 -17.30 -21.22 12.50
C TYR A 331 -18.57 -20.42 12.76
N ASP A 332 -18.56 -19.11 12.51
CA ASP A 332 -19.74 -18.23 12.62
C ASP A 332 -20.63 -18.29 11.35
N GLY A 333 -20.23 -19.08 10.35
CA GLY A 333 -20.96 -19.21 9.08
C GLY A 333 -20.73 -18.07 8.09
N LEU A 334 -19.79 -17.16 8.37
CA LEU A 334 -19.37 -16.12 7.44
C LEU A 334 -18.46 -16.72 6.36
N ILE A 335 -18.82 -16.46 5.10
CA ILE A 335 -18.18 -17.03 3.92
C ILE A 335 -17.13 -16.04 3.39
N PHE A 336 -15.96 -16.57 3.08
CA PHE A 336 -14.83 -15.85 2.50
C PHE A 336 -14.38 -16.57 1.23
N ALA A 337 -13.68 -15.83 0.37
CA ALA A 337 -13.07 -16.41 -0.80
C ALA A 337 -11.72 -15.79 -1.13
N TRP A 338 -10.89 -16.54 -1.85
CA TRP A 338 -9.61 -16.12 -2.40
C TRP A 338 -9.29 -16.95 -3.63
N GLN A 339 -8.33 -16.54 -4.44
CA GLN A 339 -7.94 -17.35 -5.60
C GLN A 339 -7.28 -18.64 -5.15
N LYS A 340 -7.70 -19.75 -5.76
CA LYS A 340 -7.30 -21.10 -5.36
C LYS A 340 -5.80 -21.35 -5.45
N CYS A 341 -5.10 -20.65 -6.34
CA CYS A 341 -3.64 -20.70 -6.44
C CYS A 341 -2.92 -20.27 -5.16
N PHE A 342 -3.59 -19.53 -4.26
CA PHE A 342 -3.03 -19.07 -2.99
C PHE A 342 -3.41 -19.94 -1.78
N ASP A 343 -4.00 -21.12 -1.96
CA ASP A 343 -4.40 -21.99 -0.83
C ASP A 343 -3.22 -22.29 0.12
N GLU A 344 -2.03 -22.53 -0.45
CA GLU A 344 -0.82 -22.79 0.32
C GLU A 344 -0.32 -21.55 1.07
N ASP A 345 -0.39 -20.38 0.43
CA ASP A 345 0.00 -19.10 1.04
C ASP A 345 -0.97 -18.72 2.18
N TYR A 346 -2.27 -18.97 2.02
CA TYR A 346 -3.27 -18.79 3.06
C TYR A 346 -3.07 -19.75 4.24
N ALA A 347 -2.69 -21.00 3.97
CA ALA A 347 -2.35 -21.95 5.04
C ALA A 347 -1.10 -21.50 5.81
N LEU A 348 -0.08 -20.96 5.13
CA LEU A 348 1.09 -20.37 5.78
C LEU A 348 0.71 -19.20 6.68
N VAL A 349 -0.11 -18.27 6.16
CA VAL A 349 -0.62 -17.13 6.92
C VAL A 349 -1.40 -17.58 8.14
N GLU A 350 -2.22 -18.62 8.02
CA GLU A 350 -2.99 -19.12 9.16
C GLU A 350 -2.11 -19.67 10.28
N THR A 351 -1.04 -20.39 9.92
CA THR A 351 -0.13 -20.97 10.90
C THR A 351 0.84 -19.95 11.49
N SER A 352 1.16 -18.89 10.75
CA SER A 352 2.15 -17.88 11.14
C SER A 352 1.53 -16.66 11.83
N LEU A 353 0.35 -16.21 11.38
CA LEU A 353 -0.28 -14.96 11.81
C LEU A 353 -1.61 -15.25 12.49
N LYS A 354 -1.81 -14.74 13.71
CA LYS A 354 -3.07 -14.94 14.46
C LYS A 354 -4.20 -14.02 13.99
N LYS A 355 -3.89 -12.74 13.78
CA LYS A 355 -4.83 -11.68 13.38
C LYS A 355 -4.66 -11.34 11.90
N TRP A 356 -5.49 -11.95 11.07
CA TRP A 356 -5.55 -11.66 9.65
C TRP A 356 -6.94 -11.96 9.08
N THR A 357 -7.23 -11.36 7.94
CA THR A 357 -8.42 -11.61 7.12
C THR A 357 -8.05 -11.50 5.65
N THR A 358 -8.85 -12.12 4.77
CA THR A 358 -8.84 -11.75 3.36
C THR A 358 -9.74 -10.55 3.12
N VAL A 359 -9.51 -9.84 2.01
CA VAL A 359 -10.39 -8.76 1.54
C VAL A 359 -11.78 -9.31 1.20
N LEU A 360 -11.86 -10.42 0.46
CA LEU A 360 -13.13 -10.90 -0.09
C LEU A 360 -13.95 -11.71 0.94
N GLU A 361 -14.78 -10.98 1.67
CA GLU A 361 -15.91 -11.52 2.42
C GLU A 361 -17.11 -11.65 1.49
N ILE A 362 -17.71 -12.83 1.36
CA ILE A 362 -18.87 -13.06 0.49
C ILE A 362 -20.18 -12.71 1.21
N GLY A 363 -20.33 -13.13 2.46
CA GLY A 363 -21.55 -12.93 3.24
C GLY A 363 -21.97 -14.15 4.04
N THR A 364 -23.24 -14.19 4.45
CA THR A 364 -23.80 -15.30 5.26
C THR A 364 -25.02 -15.90 4.59
N ILE A 365 -25.20 -17.21 4.67
CA ILE A 365 -26.41 -17.87 4.16
C ILE A 365 -27.48 -17.89 5.24
N LYS A 366 -28.70 -17.45 4.91
CA LYS A 366 -29.88 -17.59 5.77
C LYS A 366 -31.01 -18.25 4.99
N GLY A 367 -31.37 -19.47 5.40
CA GLY A 367 -32.38 -20.26 4.70
C GLY A 367 -31.88 -20.70 3.32
N LYS A 368 -32.46 -20.15 2.25
CA LYS A 368 -32.08 -20.43 0.86
C LYS A 368 -31.35 -19.26 0.18
N ASP A 369 -31.16 -18.16 0.91
CA ASP A 369 -30.65 -16.92 0.36
C ASP A 369 -29.27 -16.58 0.94
N LEU A 370 -28.45 -15.91 0.13
CA LEU A 370 -27.24 -15.25 0.59
C LEU A 370 -27.61 -13.84 1.06
N ILE A 371 -27.17 -13.46 2.25
CA ILE A 371 -27.05 -12.07 2.66
C ILE A 371 -25.63 -11.63 2.28
N PRO A 372 -25.45 -10.94 1.14
CA PRO A 372 -24.13 -10.59 0.65
C PRO A 372 -23.48 -9.56 1.57
N SER A 373 -22.15 -9.64 1.69
CA SER A 373 -21.37 -8.62 2.38
C SER A 373 -21.27 -7.35 1.52
N HIS A 374 -20.95 -6.22 2.16
CA HIS A 374 -20.62 -5.00 1.44
C HIS A 374 -19.37 -5.17 0.56
N THR A 375 -18.37 -5.93 1.03
CA THR A 375 -17.13 -6.14 0.27
C THR A 375 -17.35 -6.92 -1.02
N LEU A 376 -18.33 -7.83 -1.05
CA LEU A 376 -18.70 -8.55 -2.28
C LEU A 376 -19.21 -7.58 -3.35
N ALA A 377 -20.06 -6.63 -2.97
CA ALA A 377 -20.57 -5.60 -3.88
C ALA A 377 -19.45 -4.69 -4.42
N LEU A 378 -18.37 -4.50 -3.65
CA LEU A 378 -17.19 -3.76 -4.06
C LEU A 378 -16.11 -4.64 -4.73
N SER A 379 -16.31 -5.94 -4.85
CA SER A 379 -15.25 -6.82 -5.35
C SER A 379 -15.13 -6.79 -6.87
N ASN A 380 -13.93 -7.08 -7.38
CA ASN A 380 -13.69 -7.25 -8.81
C ASN A 380 -14.11 -8.63 -9.34
N VAL A 381 -14.73 -9.46 -8.50
CA VAL A 381 -15.15 -10.84 -8.84
C VAL A 381 -16.66 -11.04 -8.71
N LEU A 382 -17.42 -9.94 -8.64
CA LEU A 382 -18.88 -9.99 -8.61
C LEU A 382 -19.39 -10.59 -9.92
N SER A 383 -20.33 -11.53 -9.82
CA SER A 383 -20.93 -12.19 -10.98
C SER A 383 -21.57 -11.18 -11.93
N PRO A 384 -21.29 -11.24 -13.25
CA PRO A 384 -21.90 -10.34 -14.24
C PRO A 384 -23.41 -10.59 -14.42
N LYS A 385 -23.96 -11.66 -13.82
CA LYS A 385 -25.39 -11.98 -13.84
C LYS A 385 -26.20 -11.18 -12.81
N ILE A 386 -25.52 -10.54 -11.85
CA ILE A 386 -26.17 -9.70 -10.85
C ILE A 386 -26.78 -8.49 -11.56
N LYS A 387 -28.06 -8.22 -11.27
CA LYS A 387 -28.77 -7.08 -11.85
C LYS A 387 -28.28 -5.79 -11.19
N ASN A 388 -27.90 -4.83 -12.02
CA ASN A 388 -27.48 -3.51 -11.58
C ASN A 388 -28.64 -2.51 -11.71
N ILE A 389 -28.64 -1.50 -10.84
CA ILE A 389 -29.53 -0.34 -10.91
C ILE A 389 -28.65 0.89 -10.91
N ASP A 390 -28.69 1.64 -12.00
CA ASP A 390 -27.96 2.90 -12.10
C ASP A 390 -28.68 3.96 -11.26
N LEU A 391 -27.91 4.70 -10.46
CA LEU A 391 -28.41 5.79 -9.63
C LEU A 391 -27.94 7.13 -10.22
N ASP A 392 -28.83 8.12 -10.18
CA ASP A 392 -28.38 9.51 -10.35
C ASP A 392 -27.52 9.94 -9.15
N LEU A 393 -26.80 11.06 -9.30
CA LEU A 393 -25.88 11.56 -8.27
C LEU A 393 -26.57 11.78 -6.92
N LYS A 394 -27.82 12.25 -6.91
CA LYS A 394 -28.55 12.53 -5.68
C LYS A 394 -28.90 11.25 -4.94
N SER A 395 -29.42 10.26 -5.65
CA SER A 395 -29.73 8.94 -5.11
C SER A 395 -28.47 8.20 -4.66
N ALA A 396 -27.37 8.31 -5.40
CA ALA A 396 -26.08 7.70 -5.06
C ALA A 396 -25.45 8.29 -3.79
N LEU A 397 -25.64 9.58 -3.52
CA LEU A 397 -25.17 10.22 -2.28
C LEU A 397 -26.05 9.93 -1.06
N TYR A 398 -27.30 9.54 -1.28
CA TYR A 398 -28.23 9.18 -0.21
C TYR A 398 -28.08 7.71 0.23
N PHE A 399 -27.70 6.83 -0.70
CA PHE A 399 -27.37 5.44 -0.46
C PHE A 399 -26.02 5.33 0.28
#